data_AF-A0A1Q5PU26-F1
#
_entry.id   AF-A0A1Q5PU26-F1
#
_cell.length_a   1.000
_cell.length_b   1.000
_cell.length_c   1.000
_cell.angle_alpha   90.00
_cell.angle_beta   90.00
_cell.angle_gamma   90.00
#
_symmetry.space_group_name_H-M   'P 1'
#
loop_
_entity.id
_entity.type
_entity.pdbx_description
1 polymer ?
#
loop_
_entity_poly.entity_id
_entity_poly.type
_entity_poly.pdbx_seq_one_letter_code
_entity_poly.pdbx_strand_id
1 'polypeptide(L)' 'MPHPTCPCTASLDRCSRCDVLLGLPGLHLTDAEVTDTAVVLDIETCDPLTGCPGCGVIPTGHGRITVTLIDAPSTGRPAR' A
#
# COMPACT_ATOMS: atom_id res chain seq x y z
N MET A 1 -8.70 13.07 -14.28
CA MET A 1 -9.17 12.14 -15.33
C MET A 1 -8.86 10.72 -14.85
N PRO A 2 -9.78 9.75 -14.93
CA PRO A 2 -9.43 8.38 -14.58
C PRO A 2 -8.40 7.84 -15.58
N HIS A 3 -7.38 7.16 -15.09
CA HIS A 3 -6.29 6.61 -15.90
C HIS A 3 -6.83 5.48 -16.80
N PRO A 4 -6.61 5.50 -18.13
CA PRO A 4 -7.32 4.67 -19.11
C PRO A 4 -7.00 3.15 -19.07
N THR A 5 -6.17 2.69 -18.14
CA THR A 5 -5.73 1.30 -18.04
C THR A 5 -6.02 0.63 -16.71
N CYS A 6 -6.51 1.37 -15.71
CA CYS A 6 -6.86 0.79 -14.40
C CYS A 6 -8.38 0.85 -14.19
N PRO A 7 -9.09 -0.30 -14.16
CA PRO A 7 -10.55 -0.36 -13.99
C PRO A 7 -10.99 -0.08 -12.55
N CYS A 8 -10.10 0.42 -11.68
CA CYS A 8 -10.42 0.83 -10.33
C CYS A 8 -11.27 2.11 -10.42
N THR A 9 -12.59 1.92 -10.42
CA THR A 9 -13.57 3.00 -10.25
C THR A 9 -13.22 3.77 -8.98
N ALA A 10 -13.27 5.10 -9.06
CA ALA A 10 -12.82 6.08 -8.06
C ALA A 10 -13.50 6.01 -6.68
N SER A 11 -13.64 4.82 -6.07
CA SER A 11 -14.38 4.62 -4.84
C SER A 11 -13.58 4.09 -3.66
N LEU A 12 -12.30 3.72 -3.81
CA LEU A 12 -11.42 3.41 -2.67
C LEU A 12 -9.99 3.71 -3.11
N ASP A 13 -9.23 4.45 -2.30
CA ASP A 13 -7.81 4.77 -2.50
C ASP A 13 -6.88 3.53 -2.53
N ARG A 14 -7.42 2.33 -2.81
CA ARG A 14 -6.77 1.02 -2.71
C ARG A 14 -7.23 0.12 -3.85
N CYS A 15 -6.30 -0.38 -4.64
CA CYS A 15 -6.58 -1.25 -5.78
C CYS A 15 -5.87 -2.61 -5.58
N SER A 16 -6.61 -3.63 -5.14
CA SER A 16 -6.06 -4.97 -4.79
C SER A 16 -5.32 -5.68 -5.93
N ARG A 17 -5.60 -5.31 -7.19
CA ARG A 17 -4.86 -5.82 -8.36
C ARG A 17 -3.45 -5.26 -8.45
N CYS A 18 -3.27 -3.98 -8.11
CA CYS A 18 -1.94 -3.34 -8.13
C CYS A 18 -1.03 -3.99 -7.10
N ASP A 19 -1.55 -4.29 -5.91
CA ASP A 19 -0.80 -4.92 -4.82
C ASP A 19 -0.27 -6.30 -5.23
N VAL A 20 -1.09 -7.08 -5.95
CA VAL A 20 -0.70 -8.39 -6.50
C VAL A 20 0.37 -8.23 -7.57
N LEU A 21 0.20 -7.30 -8.51
CA LEU A 21 1.16 -7.08 -9.60
C LEU A 21 2.52 -6.59 -9.09
N LEU A 22 2.51 -5.74 -8.07
CA LEU A 22 3.72 -5.20 -7.44
C LEU A 22 4.32 -6.16 -6.40
N GLY A 23 3.65 -7.27 -6.09
CA GLY A 23 4.12 -8.26 -5.12
C GLY A 23 4.25 -7.66 -3.71
N LEU A 24 3.24 -6.92 -3.27
CA LEU A 24 3.19 -6.18 -2.01
C LEU A 24 2.25 -6.86 -0.99
N PRO A 25 2.61 -8.04 -0.43
CA PRO A 25 1.73 -8.75 0.50
C PRO A 25 1.49 -7.94 1.78
N GLY A 26 0.22 -7.71 2.12
CA GLY A 26 -0.18 -6.96 3.32
C GLY A 26 -0.05 -5.43 3.20
N LEU A 27 0.29 -4.93 2.02
CA LEU A 27 0.41 -3.51 1.71
C LEU A 27 -0.53 -3.15 0.55
N HIS A 28 -1.03 -1.92 0.55
CA HIS A 28 -1.93 -1.41 -0.47
C HIS A 28 -1.33 -0.17 -1.12
N LEU A 29 -1.25 -0.16 -2.46
CA LEU A 29 -0.87 1.02 -3.23
C LEU A 29 -1.96 2.09 -3.13
N THR A 30 -1.56 3.27 -2.69
CA THR A 30 -2.43 4.45 -2.57
C THR A 30 -2.11 5.51 -3.62
N ASP A 31 -0.84 5.66 -4.00
CA ASP A 31 -0.43 6.56 -5.09
C ASP A 31 0.82 6.04 -5.80
N ALA A 32 1.03 6.48 -7.04
CA ALA A 32 2.20 6.14 -7.83
C ALA A 32 2.64 7.30 -8.72
N GLU A 33 3.92 7.67 -8.60
CA GLU A 33 4.57 8.67 -9.43
C GLU A 33 5.75 8.07 -10.18
N VAL A 34 5.88 8.39 -11.47
CA VAL A 34 7.06 8.06 -12.26
C VAL A 34 7.87 9.32 -12.49
N THR A 35 9.13 9.27 -12.09
CA THR A 35 10.13 10.32 -12.32
C THR A 35 11.09 9.87 -13.42
N ASP A 36 12.01 10.74 -13.81
CA ASP A 36 13.05 10.42 -14.80
C ASP A 36 13.99 9.27 -14.38
N THR A 37 14.08 8.97 -13.08
CA THR A 37 15.08 8.02 -12.53
C THR A 37 14.50 6.93 -11.65
N ALA A 38 13.26 7.07 -11.20
CA ALA A 38 12.64 6.19 -10.22
C ALA A 38 11.12 6.12 -10.38
N VAL A 39 10.55 5.04 -9.87
CA VAL A 39 9.11 4.94 -9.59
C VAL A 39 8.94 5.08 -8.08
N VAL A 40 8.17 6.07 -7.65
CA VAL A 40 7.82 6.32 -6.26
C VAL A 40 6.43 5.76 -6.03
N LEU A 41 6.31 4.87 -5.03
CA LEU A 41 5.06 4.20 -4.69
C LEU A 41 4.70 4.55 -3.25
N ASP A 42 3.55 5.20 -3.06
CA ASP A 42 2.97 5.35 -1.74
C ASP A 42 2.12 4.13 -1.44
N ILE A 43 2.48 3.44 -0.36
CA ILE A 43 1.85 2.20 0.06
C ILE A 43 1.49 2.30 1.54
N GLU A 44 0.37 1.70 1.93
CA GLU A 44 -0.06 1.64 3.31
C GLU A 44 -0.26 0.21 3.80
N THR A 45 0.01 -0.03 5.08
CA THR A 45 -0.35 -1.29 5.74
C THR A 45 -1.84 -1.31 6.05
N CYS A 46 -2.49 -2.45 5.81
CA CYS A 46 -3.78 -2.74 6.42
C CYS A 46 -3.56 -3.67 7.60
N ASP A 47 -3.50 -3.10 8.81
CA ASP A 47 -3.65 -3.91 10.00
C ASP A 47 -5.12 -4.35 10.10
N PRO A 48 -5.41 -5.65 10.24
CA PRO A 48 -6.75 -6.07 10.57
C PRO A 48 -7.13 -5.43 11.91
N LEU A 49 -8.30 -4.79 11.96
CA LEU A 49 -8.88 -4.27 13.20
C LEU A 49 -8.92 -5.41 14.22
N THR A 50 -8.00 -5.38 15.18
CA THR A 50 -7.82 -6.43 16.18
C THR A 50 -7.99 -5.82 17.56
N GLY A 51 -8.92 -6.39 18.34
CA GLY A 51 -9.12 -6.00 19.73
C GLY A 51 -8.05 -6.57 20.65
N CYS A 52 -7.91 -6.01 21.85
CA CYS A 52 -7.07 -6.58 22.90
C CYS A 52 -7.47 -8.04 23.17
N PRO A 53 -6.54 -9.03 23.12
CA PRO A 53 -6.87 -10.44 23.36
C PRO A 53 -7.48 -10.71 24.74
N GLY A 54 -7.23 -9.84 25.73
CA GLY A 54 -7.73 -9.99 27.09
C GLY A 54 -9.13 -9.42 27.34
N CYS A 55 -9.47 -8.26 26.76
CA CYS A 55 -10.72 -7.54 27.05
C CYS A 55 -11.57 -7.20 25.82
N GLY A 56 -11.10 -7.48 24.60
CA GLY A 56 -11.83 -7.25 23.36
C GLY A 56 -11.94 -5.79 22.91
N VAL A 57 -11.43 -4.83 23.70
CA VAL A 57 -11.45 -3.40 23.34
C VAL A 57 -10.62 -3.15 22.09
N ILE A 58 -11.21 -2.45 21.12
CA ILE A 58 -10.52 -1.96 19.91
C ILE A 58 -9.89 -0.60 20.25
N PRO A 59 -8.56 -0.47 20.27
CA PRO A 59 -7.93 0.80 20.55
C PRO A 59 -8.08 1.77 19.37
N THR A 60 -8.22 3.05 19.66
CA THR A 60 -8.13 4.10 18.63
C THR A 60 -6.67 4.27 18.21
N GLY A 61 -6.38 4.16 16.92
CA GLY A 61 -5.03 4.38 16.40
C GLY A 61 -4.61 5.86 16.51
N HIS A 62 -3.34 6.12 16.80
CA HIS A 62 -2.76 7.48 16.87
C HIS A 62 -2.33 8.03 15.50
N GLY A 63 -2.89 7.50 14.41
CA GLY A 63 -2.46 7.79 13.05
C GLY A 63 -1.39 6.82 12.54
N ARG A 64 -0.84 7.12 11.37
CA ARG A 64 0.17 6.31 10.68
C ARG A 64 1.53 6.99 10.72
N ILE A 65 2.59 6.19 10.70
CA ILE A 65 3.97 6.66 10.55
C ILE A 65 4.40 6.39 9.11
N THR A 66 4.88 7.42 8.42
CA THR A 66 5.42 7.29 7.07
C THR A 66 6.90 6.89 7.14
N VAL A 67 7.27 5.88 6.37
CA VAL A 67 8.66 5.42 6.22
C VAL A 67 8.99 5.36 4.73
N THR A 68 10.09 6.00 4.33
CA THR A 68 10.59 5.96 2.96
C THR A 68 11.60 4.85 2.80
N LEU A 69 11.38 3.98 1.82
CA LEU A 69 12.30 2.91 1.43
C LEU A 69 12.81 3.19 0.01
N ILE A 70 14.11 3.03 -0.19
CA ILE A 70 14.76 3.14 -1.50
C ILE A 70 15.19 1.74 -1.91
N ASP A 71 15.05 1.40 -3.19
CA ASP A 71 15.37 0.10 -3.75
C ASP A 71 14.64 -1.06 -3.05
N ALA A 72 13.38 -0.85 -2.65
CA ALA A 72 12.59 -1.90 -2.02
C ALA A 72 12.32 -3.06 -3.02
N PRO A 73 12.38 -4.32 -2.55
CA PRO A 73 12.05 -5.47 -3.39
C PRO A 73 10.58 -5.40 -3.79
N SER A 74 10.32 -5.49 -5.10
CA SER A 74 8.98 -5.48 -5.68
C SER A 74 8.92 -6.41 -6.87
N THR A 75 7.70 -6.80 -7.28
CA THR A 75 7.45 -7.70 -8.42
C THR A 75 8.13 -9.06 -8.31
N GLY A 76 8.38 -9.52 -7.07
CA GLY A 76 9.08 -10.79 -6.81
C GLY A 76 10.58 -10.77 -7.14
N ARG A 77 11.18 -9.58 -7.28
CA ARG A 77 12.62 -9.42 -7.55
C ARG A 77 13.36 -8.91 -6.30
N PRO A 78 14.54 -9.47 -5.97
CA PRO A 78 15.35 -8.95 -4.89
C PRO A 78 15.87 -7.55 -5.24
N ALA A 79 15.95 -6.70 -4.22
CA ALA A 79 16.71 -5.45 -4.26
C ALA A 79 18.19 -5.74 -4.52
N ARG A 80 18.88 -4.85 -5.26
CA ARG A 80 20.31 -4.98 -5.58
C ARG A 80 21.19 -4.38 -4.50
#